data_AF-W9YUV4-F1
#
_entry.id   AF-W9YUV4-F1
#
_cell.length_a   1.000
_cell.length_b   1.000
_cell.length_c   1.000
_cell.angle_alpha   90.00
_cell.angle_beta   90.00
_cell.angle_gamma   90.00
#
_symmetry.space_group_name_H-M   'P 1'
#
loop_
_entity.id
_entity.type
_entity.pdbx_description
1 polymer ?
#
loop_
_entity_poly.entity_id
_entity_poly.type
_entity_poly.pdbx_seq_one_letter_code
_entity_poly.pdbx_strand_id
1 'polypeptide(L)'
;MAYCVSSVAFGDGDRGVQVGQSNAPIQTSFYYPPEPVEPTPPPFASIPFRRDPTFVDRGDILDQIGRQCSEPASRVAIVGLGGIGKSQLAIEFAYRFAAHSAEKWVFWVHASTQARVIEGFKSIADKVRLMGRNRPDADVLQLVFDWLCDGRNGKWLLVLDSVDDSDVLVHNTIQVYYAR
;
A
#
# COMPACT_ATOMS: atom_id res chain seq x y z
N MET A 1 -11.28 -3.39 25.85
CA MET A 1 -12.03 -2.59 24.85
C MET A 1 -11.77 -1.13 25.16
N ALA A 2 -11.05 -0.42 24.29
CA ALA A 2 -10.76 1.01 24.46
C ALA A 2 -11.83 1.81 23.71
N TYR A 3 -12.49 2.74 24.38
CA TYR A 3 -13.47 3.65 23.78
C TYR A 3 -12.78 5.01 23.58
N CYS A 4 -12.78 5.51 22.35
CA CYS A 4 -12.34 6.87 22.03
C CYS A 4 -13.52 7.83 22.22
N VAL A 5 -13.33 8.89 23.00
CA VAL A 5 -14.34 9.93 23.23
C VAL A 5 -13.96 11.14 22.38
N SER A 6 -14.75 11.48 21.38
CA SER A 6 -14.60 12.72 20.59
C SER A 6 -15.61 13.77 21.06
N SER A 7 -15.12 14.98 21.37
CA SER A 7 -15.94 16.16 21.68
C SER A 7 -16.21 16.94 20.39
N VAL A 8 -17.44 17.41 20.19
CA VAL A 8 -17.84 18.29 19.09
C VAL A 8 -18.28 19.63 19.67
N ALA A 9 -17.78 20.74 19.11
CA ALA A 9 -18.21 22.10 19.40
C ALA A 9 -19.13 22.60 18.27
N PHE A 10 -20.25 23.22 18.63
CA PHE A 10 -21.19 23.83 17.68
C PHE A 10 -20.81 25.31 17.46
N GLY A 11 -20.79 25.76 16.20
CA GLY A 11 -20.51 27.15 15.83
C GLY A 11 -21.73 28.07 15.94
N ASP A 12 -21.49 29.39 15.96
CA ASP A 12 -22.41 30.50 16.31
C ASP A 12 -23.68 30.70 15.44
N GLY A 13 -24.09 29.71 14.63
CA GLY A 13 -25.20 29.85 13.68
C GLY A 13 -26.53 29.19 14.05
N ASP A 14 -26.58 28.32 15.07
CA ASP A 14 -27.73 27.44 15.29
C ASP A 14 -28.71 27.99 16.33
N ARG A 15 -29.95 28.28 15.91
CA ARG A 15 -31.06 28.58 16.84
C ARG A 15 -31.73 27.27 17.28
N GLY A 16 -31.25 26.71 18.39
CA GLY A 16 -31.89 25.58 19.06
C GLY A 16 -32.82 26.01 20.20
N VAL A 17 -33.95 25.32 20.36
CA VAL A 17 -34.77 25.39 21.59
C VAL A 17 -34.22 24.39 22.59
N GLN A 18 -33.72 24.88 23.72
CA GLN A 18 -33.19 24.04 24.79
C GLN A 18 -34.33 23.47 25.63
N VAL A 19 -34.70 22.21 25.38
CA VAL A 19 -35.65 21.45 26.21
C VAL A 19 -34.86 20.58 27.19
N GLY A 20 -34.38 21.20 28.27
CA GLY A 20 -33.75 20.51 29.40
C GLY A 20 -32.22 20.60 29.47
N GLN A 21 -31.71 20.51 30.69
CA GLN A 21 -30.29 20.35 31.01
C GLN A 21 -30.07 18.93 31.53
N SER A 22 -29.20 18.17 30.86
CA SER A 22 -28.67 16.92 31.39
C SER A 22 -27.22 17.15 31.79
N ASN A 23 -26.90 16.88 33.06
CA ASN A 23 -25.53 16.98 33.60
C ASN A 23 -24.78 15.64 33.53
N ALA A 24 -25.35 14.63 32.87
CA ALA A 24 -24.70 13.34 32.69
C ALA A 24 -23.75 13.37 31.49
N PRO A 25 -22.60 12.66 31.54
CA PRO A 25 -21.74 12.50 30.37
C PRO A 25 -22.55 11.87 29.22
N ILE A 26 -22.68 12.59 28.11
CA ILE A 26 -23.28 12.03 26.89
C ILE A 26 -22.29 11.03 26.31
N GLN A 27 -22.56 9.73 26.48
CA GLN A 27 -21.83 8.68 25.75
C GLN A 27 -22.48 8.47 24.38
N THR A 28 -21.90 9.09 23.35
CA THR A 28 -22.25 8.79 21.96
C THR A 28 -21.51 7.53 21.51
N SER A 29 -22.16 6.37 21.62
CA SER A 29 -21.66 5.14 20.99
C SER A 29 -21.97 5.19 19.49
N PHE A 30 -20.96 5.44 18.65
CA PHE A 30 -21.09 5.32 17.20
C PHE A 30 -21.17 3.83 16.82
N TYR A 31 -22.38 3.32 16.68
CA TYR A 31 -22.63 2.02 16.07
C TYR A 31 -22.45 2.15 14.56
N TYR A 32 -21.26 1.82 14.06
CA TYR A 32 -21.05 1.65 12.63
C TYR A 32 -21.77 0.38 12.19
N PRO A 33 -22.66 0.44 11.17
CA PRO A 33 -23.24 -0.77 10.61
C PRO A 33 -22.11 -1.69 10.14
N PRO A 34 -22.25 -3.02 10.30
CA PRO A 34 -21.21 -3.96 9.88
C PRO A 34 -20.94 -3.75 8.39
N GLU A 35 -19.66 -3.54 8.03
CA GLU A 35 -19.26 -3.44 6.64
C GLU A 35 -19.66 -4.74 5.91
N PRO A 36 -20.28 -4.65 4.72
CA PRO A 36 -20.55 -5.82 3.89
C PRO A 36 -19.23 -6.57 3.63
N VAL A 37 -19.24 -7.89 3.84
CA VAL A 37 -18.07 -8.72 3.54
C VAL A 37 -17.94 -8.84 2.03
N GLU A 38 -17.11 -8.00 1.43
CA GLU A 38 -16.75 -8.12 0.02
C GLU A 38 -15.70 -9.23 -0.14
N PRO A 39 -15.88 -10.18 -1.08
CA PRO A 39 -14.86 -11.18 -1.36
C PRO A 39 -13.63 -10.50 -1.97
N THR A 40 -12.44 -10.87 -1.48
CA THR A 40 -11.17 -10.47 -2.06
C THR A 40 -11.14 -10.91 -3.53
N PRO A 41 -10.81 -10.00 -4.47
CA PRO A 41 -10.72 -10.36 -5.88
C PRO A 41 -9.56 -11.34 -6.12
N PRO A 42 -9.55 -12.05 -7.27
CA PRO A 42 -8.38 -12.84 -7.64
C PRO A 42 -7.14 -11.95 -7.78
N PRO A 43 -5.93 -12.50 -7.55
CA PRO A 43 -4.69 -11.74 -7.70
C PRO A 43 -4.56 -11.09 -9.07
N PHE A 44 -4.04 -9.86 -9.08
CA PHE A 44 -3.78 -9.14 -10.32
C PHE A 44 -2.58 -8.21 -10.18
N ALA A 45 -2.04 -7.79 -11.34
CA ALA A 45 -0.94 -6.85 -11.41
C ALA A 45 -1.43 -5.40 -11.59
N SER A 46 -1.15 -4.55 -10.62
CA SER A 46 -1.42 -3.12 -10.65
C SER A 46 -0.14 -2.34 -10.93
N ILE A 47 0.24 -2.29 -12.22
CA ILE A 47 1.42 -1.57 -12.71
C ILE A 47 0.92 -0.30 -13.43
N PRO A 48 1.25 0.91 -12.95
CA PRO A 48 0.71 2.16 -13.51
C PRO A 48 1.39 2.58 -14.82
N PHE A 49 2.43 1.86 -15.24
CA PHE A 49 3.22 2.14 -16.44
C PHE A 49 3.00 1.05 -17.48
N ARG A 50 3.00 1.42 -18.76
CA ARG A 50 2.96 0.45 -19.85
C ARG A 50 4.30 -0.28 -19.93
N ARG A 51 4.25 -1.57 -20.25
CA ARG A 51 5.44 -2.34 -20.63
C ARG A 51 6.03 -1.75 -21.92
N ASP A 52 7.35 -1.56 -21.93
CA ASP A 52 8.07 -1.16 -23.14
C ASP A 52 8.32 -2.40 -24.03
N PRO A 53 7.73 -2.49 -25.23
CA PRO A 53 7.94 -3.63 -26.13
C PRO A 53 9.35 -3.68 -26.72
N THR A 54 10.11 -2.58 -26.63
CA THR A 54 11.48 -2.45 -27.14
C THR A 54 12.54 -2.54 -26.03
N PHE A 55 12.13 -2.93 -24.81
CA PHE A 55 13.05 -3.11 -23.70
C PHE A 55 14.16 -4.11 -24.06
N VAL A 56 15.41 -3.68 -23.90
CA VAL A 56 16.59 -4.52 -24.11
C VAL A 56 17.11 -4.98 -22.75
N ASP A 57 17.18 -6.30 -22.56
CA ASP A 57 17.72 -6.87 -21.35
C ASP A 57 19.21 -6.58 -21.21
N ARG A 58 19.63 -6.20 -20.00
CA ARG A 58 21.01 -5.82 -19.70
C ARG A 58 21.68 -6.96 -18.95
N GLY A 59 22.05 -8.00 -19.70
CA GLY A 59 22.73 -9.17 -19.14
C GLY A 59 21.83 -9.97 -18.20
N ASP A 60 22.32 -10.28 -17.01
CA ASP A 60 21.68 -11.17 -16.04
C ASP A 60 21.01 -10.43 -14.85
N ILE A 61 20.87 -9.10 -14.94
CA ILE A 61 20.40 -8.29 -13.80
C ILE A 61 18.97 -8.67 -13.40
N LEU A 62 18.06 -8.83 -14.36
CA LEU A 62 16.68 -9.26 -14.06
C LEU A 62 16.63 -10.66 -13.43
N ASP A 63 17.52 -11.55 -13.84
CA ASP A 63 17.64 -12.89 -13.26
C ASP A 63 18.21 -12.82 -11.84
N GLN A 64 19.16 -11.93 -11.58
CA GLN A 64 19.71 -11.69 -10.24
C GLN A 64 18.64 -11.15 -9.29
N ILE A 65 17.84 -10.17 -9.74
CA ILE A 65 16.69 -9.65 -8.99
C ILE A 65 15.71 -10.80 -8.73
N GLY A 66 15.39 -11.61 -9.75
CA GLY A 66 14.49 -12.76 -9.61
C GLY A 66 14.95 -13.79 -8.59
N ARG A 67 16.25 -14.12 -8.58
CA ARG A 67 16.85 -15.04 -7.60
C ARG A 67 16.76 -14.48 -6.18
N GLN A 68 17.14 -13.22 -5.99
CA GLN A 68 17.07 -12.58 -4.66
C GLN A 68 15.62 -12.46 -4.17
N CYS A 69 14.71 -12.09 -5.06
CA CYS A 69 13.26 -12.06 -4.83
C CYS A 69 12.62 -13.45 -4.76
N SER A 70 13.37 -14.55 -4.65
CA SER A 70 12.78 -15.88 -4.43
C SER A 70 12.95 -16.36 -2.98
N GLU A 71 13.78 -15.67 -2.20
CA GLU A 71 14.00 -15.95 -0.79
C GLU A 71 12.83 -15.44 0.08
N PRO A 72 12.51 -16.12 1.19
CA PRO A 72 11.46 -15.67 2.11
C PRO A 72 11.74 -14.26 2.66
N ALA A 73 10.74 -13.39 2.63
CA ALA A 73 10.81 -12.01 3.11
C ALA A 73 11.96 -11.17 2.50
N SER A 74 12.34 -11.49 1.26
CA SER A 74 13.41 -10.81 0.55
C SER A 74 13.10 -9.35 0.19
N ARG A 75 14.15 -8.54 0.15
CA ARG A 75 14.12 -7.14 -0.27
C ARG A 75 15.30 -6.89 -1.20
N VAL A 76 15.03 -6.26 -2.33
CA VAL A 76 16.04 -5.92 -3.33
C VAL A 76 15.98 -4.42 -3.58
N ALA A 77 17.13 -3.76 -3.52
CA ALA A 77 17.24 -2.35 -3.88
C ALA A 77 17.96 -2.23 -5.23
N ILE A 78 17.34 -1.55 -6.19
CA ILE A 78 17.97 -1.17 -7.46
C ILE A 78 18.51 0.24 -7.28
N VAL A 79 19.84 0.34 -7.23
CA VAL A 79 20.59 1.60 -6.98
C VAL A 79 21.48 1.89 -8.19
N GLY A 80 21.64 3.17 -8.51
CA GLY A 80 22.50 3.60 -9.61
C GLY A 80 22.27 5.05 -9.96
N LEU A 81 23.10 5.58 -10.87
CA LEU A 81 23.02 6.98 -11.29
C LEU A 81 21.65 7.34 -11.89
N GLY A 82 21.31 8.62 -11.84
CA GLY A 82 20.13 9.17 -12.52
C GLY A 82 20.13 8.82 -14.01
N GLY A 83 18.95 8.53 -14.58
CA GLY A 83 18.81 8.26 -16.01
C GLY A 83 19.30 6.88 -16.50
N ILE A 84 19.87 6.02 -15.64
CA ILE A 84 20.39 4.71 -16.08
C ILE A 84 19.30 3.67 -16.42
N GLY A 85 18.02 3.99 -16.14
CA GLY A 85 16.88 3.14 -16.46
C GLY A 85 16.40 2.22 -15.33
N LYS A 86 16.67 2.54 -14.05
CA LYS A 86 16.21 1.74 -12.89
C LYS A 86 14.70 1.49 -12.89
N SER A 87 13.90 2.53 -13.15
CA SER A 87 12.44 2.40 -13.20
C SER A 87 12.00 1.49 -14.35
N GLN A 88 12.67 1.56 -15.51
CA GLN A 88 12.38 0.64 -16.63
C GLN A 88 12.72 -0.80 -16.27
N LEU A 89 13.81 -1.03 -15.54
CA LEU A 89 14.18 -2.35 -15.04
C LEU A 89 13.13 -2.90 -14.06
N ALA A 90 12.65 -2.07 -13.13
CA ALA A 90 11.60 -2.45 -12.18
C ALA A 90 10.26 -2.73 -12.86
N ILE A 91 9.89 -1.93 -13.87
CA ILE A 91 8.69 -2.14 -14.70
C ILE A 91 8.78 -3.49 -15.42
N GLU A 92 9.89 -3.75 -16.11
CA GLU A 92 10.06 -5.00 -16.84
C GLU A 92 10.05 -6.21 -15.89
N PHE A 93 10.72 -6.11 -14.74
CA PHE A 93 10.69 -7.15 -13.71
C PHE A 93 9.26 -7.43 -13.22
N ALA A 94 8.48 -6.39 -12.94
CA ALA A 94 7.09 -6.51 -12.49
C ALA A 94 6.20 -7.21 -13.53
N TYR A 95 6.36 -6.85 -14.81
CA TYR A 95 5.64 -7.50 -15.90
C TYR A 95 6.04 -8.97 -16.07
N ARG A 96 7.34 -9.28 -16.02
CA ARG A 96 7.82 -10.67 -16.04
C ARG A 96 7.24 -11.43 -14.85
N PHE A 97 7.34 -10.90 -13.64
CA PHE A 97 6.84 -11.55 -12.43
C PHE A 97 5.35 -11.91 -12.53
N ALA A 98 4.52 -10.98 -13.02
CA ALA A 98 3.10 -11.18 -13.26
C ALA A 98 2.80 -12.22 -14.36
N ALA A 99 3.62 -12.28 -15.41
CA ALA A 99 3.44 -13.23 -16.51
C ALA A 99 3.71 -14.69 -16.12
N HIS A 100 4.50 -14.94 -15.07
CA HIS A 100 4.86 -16.31 -14.65
C HIS A 100 3.70 -17.09 -13.99
N SER A 101 2.71 -16.41 -13.39
CA SER A 101 1.52 -17.05 -12.83
C SER A 101 0.43 -16.02 -12.58
N ALA A 102 -0.82 -16.39 -12.87
CA ALA A 102 -2.00 -15.58 -12.59
C ALA A 102 -2.34 -15.47 -11.09
N GLU A 103 -1.66 -16.24 -10.23
CA GLU A 103 -1.91 -16.30 -8.77
C GLU A 103 -1.00 -15.36 -7.97
N LYS A 104 -0.59 -14.24 -8.56
CA LYS A 104 0.38 -13.31 -7.97
C LYS A 104 -0.14 -11.87 -7.97
N TRP A 105 0.04 -11.20 -6.85
CA TRP A 105 -0.22 -9.77 -6.74
C TRP A 105 0.99 -8.95 -7.17
N VAL A 106 0.76 -7.85 -7.88
CA VAL A 106 1.78 -6.81 -8.07
C VAL A 106 1.20 -5.48 -7.66
N PHE A 107 1.87 -4.83 -6.72
CA PHE A 107 1.53 -3.50 -6.22
C PHE A 107 2.66 -2.54 -6.54
N TRP A 108 2.29 -1.32 -6.92
CA TRP A 108 3.22 -0.23 -7.15
C TRP A 108 2.84 0.94 -6.25
N VAL A 109 3.79 1.39 -5.44
CA VAL A 109 3.62 2.53 -4.54
C VAL A 109 4.69 3.56 -4.86
N HIS A 110 4.26 4.80 -5.07
CA HIS A 110 5.16 5.93 -5.21
C HIS A 110 5.59 6.39 -3.81
N ALA A 111 6.86 6.26 -3.49
CA ALA A 111 7.39 6.41 -2.14
C ALA A 111 8.17 7.72 -1.93
N SER A 112 7.92 8.74 -2.75
CA SER A 112 8.62 10.03 -2.68
C SER A 112 8.30 10.86 -1.44
N THR A 113 7.13 10.64 -0.82
CA THR A 113 6.73 11.31 0.42
C THR A 113 5.88 10.38 1.27
N GLN A 114 5.83 10.64 2.58
CA GLN A 114 4.98 9.88 3.50
C GLN A 114 3.51 9.88 3.06
N ALA A 115 2.98 11.01 2.58
CA ALA A 115 1.61 11.10 2.09
C ALA A 115 1.35 10.17 0.89
N ARG A 116 2.29 10.09 -0.06
CA ARG A 116 2.20 9.20 -1.23
C ARG A 116 2.31 7.72 -0.85
N VAL A 117 3.13 7.39 0.15
CA VAL A 117 3.18 6.04 0.73
C VAL A 117 1.83 5.67 1.32
N ILE A 118 1.26 6.52 2.19
CA ILE A 118 -0.05 6.26 2.81
C ILE A 118 -1.15 6.10 1.74
N GLU A 119 -1.17 6.96 0.72
CA GLU A 119 -2.10 6.85 -0.40
C GLU A 119 -1.93 5.52 -1.17
N GLY A 120 -0.69 5.10 -1.43
CA GLY A 120 -0.40 3.83 -2.07
C GLY A 120 -0.90 2.63 -1.26
N PHE A 121 -0.71 2.63 0.06
CA PHE A 121 -1.21 1.58 0.94
C PHE A 121 -2.74 1.58 1.05
N LYS A 122 -3.40 2.75 1.07
CA LYS A 122 -4.86 2.83 0.94
C LYS A 122 -5.35 2.20 -0.36
N SER A 123 -4.68 2.50 -1.48
CA SER A 123 -4.99 1.87 -2.76
C SER A 123 -4.84 0.35 -2.72
N ILE A 124 -3.83 -0.19 -2.03
CA ILE A 124 -3.68 -1.65 -1.83
C ILE A 124 -4.87 -2.19 -1.02
N ALA A 125 -5.20 -1.57 0.11
CA ALA A 125 -6.31 -1.98 0.97
C ALA A 125 -7.64 -2.03 0.20
N ASP A 126 -7.88 -1.06 -0.68
CA ASP A 126 -9.06 -1.03 -1.55
C ASP A 126 -9.05 -2.14 -2.59
N LYS A 127 -7.90 -2.37 -3.25
CA LYS A 127 -7.74 -3.39 -4.29
C LYS A 127 -7.95 -4.79 -3.76
N VAL A 128 -7.45 -5.10 -2.57
CA VAL A 128 -7.61 -6.41 -1.91
C VAL A 128 -8.87 -6.48 -1.05
N ARG A 129 -9.63 -5.38 -0.98
CA ARG A 129 -10.89 -5.24 -0.24
C ARG A 129 -10.77 -5.59 1.24
N LEU A 130 -9.77 -5.03 1.92
CA LEU A 130 -9.57 -5.25 3.35
C LEU A 130 -10.77 -4.79 4.16
N MET A 131 -11.17 -5.61 5.14
CA MET A 131 -12.19 -5.26 6.11
C MET A 131 -11.67 -4.14 7.02
N GLY A 132 -12.52 -3.18 7.35
CA GLY A 132 -12.19 -2.07 8.24
C GLY A 132 -11.43 -0.93 7.57
N ARG A 133 -11.08 -1.03 6.28
CA ARG A 133 -10.30 -0.01 5.56
C ARG A 133 -10.97 1.36 5.49
N ASN A 134 -12.31 1.42 5.55
CA ASN A 134 -13.06 2.69 5.50
C ASN A 134 -13.35 3.27 6.89
N ARG A 135 -12.90 2.62 7.97
CA ARG A 135 -13.13 3.15 9.31
C ARG A 135 -12.30 4.43 9.52
N PRO A 136 -12.87 5.48 10.14
CA PRO A 136 -12.13 6.73 10.39
C PRO A 136 -10.90 6.55 11.28
N ASP A 137 -10.91 5.55 12.14
CA ASP A 137 -9.85 5.19 13.09
C ASP A 137 -8.95 4.04 12.59
N ALA A 138 -9.10 3.60 11.33
CA ALA A 138 -8.31 2.51 10.80
C ALA A 138 -6.83 2.89 10.63
N ASP A 139 -5.95 2.07 11.20
CA ASP A 139 -4.56 2.01 10.80
C ASP A 139 -4.42 1.18 9.53
N VAL A 140 -4.60 1.83 8.38
CA VAL A 140 -4.54 1.18 7.06
C VAL A 140 -3.16 0.56 6.79
N LEU A 141 -2.08 1.14 7.33
CA LEU A 141 -0.73 0.59 7.15
C LEU A 141 -0.61 -0.76 7.84
N GLN A 142 -1.09 -0.85 9.09
CA GLN A 142 -1.11 -2.11 9.84
C GLN A 142 -1.99 -3.15 9.16
N LEU A 143 -3.19 -2.77 8.69
CA LEU A 143 -4.10 -3.69 7.99
C LEU A 143 -3.46 -4.31 6.74
N VAL A 144 -2.80 -3.50 5.92
CA VAL A 144 -2.10 -3.97 4.73
C VAL A 144 -0.88 -4.81 5.10
N PHE A 145 -0.13 -4.42 6.14
CA PHE A 145 1.01 -5.20 6.62
C PHE A 145 0.59 -6.60 7.07
N ASP A 146 -0.46 -6.71 7.87
CA ASP A 146 -1.01 -7.99 8.35
C ASP A 146 -1.45 -8.85 7.16
N TRP A 147 -2.11 -8.25 6.17
CA TRP A 147 -2.50 -8.94 4.95
C TRP A 147 -1.30 -9.45 4.14
N LEU A 148 -0.24 -8.65 4.00
CA LEU A 148 0.99 -9.04 3.29
C LEU A 148 1.75 -10.16 4.02
N CYS A 149 1.61 -10.26 5.35
CA CYS A 149 2.26 -11.32 6.15
C CYS A 149 1.48 -12.64 6.18
N ASP A 150 0.21 -12.64 5.81
CA ASP A 150 -0.63 -13.84 5.79
C ASP A 150 -0.44 -14.61 4.47
N GLY A 151 0.32 -15.71 4.54
CA GLY A 151 0.63 -16.57 3.39
C GLY A 151 -0.59 -17.19 2.69
N ARG A 152 -1.79 -17.13 3.29
CA ARG A 152 -3.04 -17.54 2.63
C ARG A 152 -3.45 -16.59 1.50
N ASN A 153 -2.94 -15.36 1.49
CA ASN A 153 -3.21 -14.36 0.45
C ASN A 153 -2.39 -14.58 -0.83
N GLY A 154 -1.46 -15.54 -0.79
CA GLY A 154 -0.61 -15.91 -1.91
C GLY A 154 0.59 -14.98 -2.07
N LYS A 155 1.27 -15.14 -3.21
CA LYS A 155 2.53 -14.44 -3.50
C LYS A 155 2.25 -13.02 -3.95
N TRP A 156 3.11 -12.09 -3.53
CA TRP A 156 3.01 -10.70 -3.93
C TRP A 156 4.37 -10.08 -4.24
N LEU A 157 4.34 -9.04 -5.07
CA LEU A 157 5.44 -8.14 -5.37
C LEU A 157 5.01 -6.72 -5.05
N LEU A 158 5.74 -6.02 -4.19
CA LEU A 158 5.51 -4.60 -3.90
C LEU A 158 6.71 -3.79 -4.37
N VAL A 159 6.49 -2.93 -5.36
CA VAL A 159 7.50 -2.00 -5.87
C VAL A 159 7.30 -0.64 -5.21
N LEU A 160 8.32 -0.17 -4.50
CA LEU A 160 8.43 1.20 -4.00
C LEU A 160 9.34 2.00 -4.94
N ASP A 161 8.74 2.93 -5.69
CA ASP A 161 9.45 3.78 -6.65
C ASP A 161 9.70 5.18 -6.06
N SER A 162 10.78 5.84 -6.49
CA SER A 162 11.18 7.16 -6.01
C SER A 162 11.39 7.22 -4.49
N VAL A 163 12.11 6.26 -3.90
CA VAL A 163 12.54 6.37 -2.49
C VAL A 163 13.72 7.35 -2.45
N ASP A 164 13.45 8.58 -2.03
CA ASP A 164 14.45 9.61 -1.81
C ASP A 164 14.89 9.55 -0.34
N ASP A 165 16.17 9.25 -0.11
CA ASP A 165 16.79 9.34 1.20
C ASP A 165 17.36 10.77 1.33
N SER A 166 16.74 11.61 2.16
CA SER A 166 17.11 13.03 2.26
C SER A 166 18.49 13.27 2.89
N ASP A 167 19.21 12.23 3.35
CA ASP A 167 20.47 12.38 4.08
C ASP A 167 21.68 11.63 3.48
N VAL A 168 21.60 11.07 2.28
CA VAL A 168 22.77 10.44 1.65
C VAL A 168 22.90 10.87 0.19
N LEU A 169 24.05 11.44 -0.15
CA LEU A 169 24.51 11.78 -1.50
C LEU A 169 24.68 10.54 -2.40
N VAL A 170 23.61 9.78 -2.62
CA VAL A 170 23.43 8.78 -3.69
C VAL A 170 21.93 8.75 -4.03
N HIS A 171 21.55 9.62 -4.96
CA HIS A 171 20.17 9.89 -5.35
C HIS A 171 19.54 8.70 -6.10
N ASN A 172 18.27 8.40 -5.75
CA ASN A 172 17.32 7.48 -6.35
C ASN A 172 17.54 5.98 -6.10
N THR A 173 16.81 5.44 -5.13
CA THR A 173 16.65 4.00 -4.89
C THR A 173 15.25 3.54 -5.29
N ILE A 174 15.15 2.41 -5.99
CA ILE A 174 13.89 1.67 -6.11
C ILE A 174 14.00 0.46 -5.20
N GLN A 175 13.04 0.26 -4.31
CA GLN A 175 13.00 -0.92 -3.45
C GLN A 175 11.91 -1.87 -3.94
N VAL A 176 12.30 -3.09 -4.21
CA VAL A 176 11.43 -4.19 -4.60
C VAL A 176 11.32 -5.13 -3.40
N TYR A 177 10.11 -5.26 -2.89
CA TYR A 177 9.78 -6.14 -1.77
C TYR A 177 9.08 -7.38 -2.31
N TYR A 178 9.50 -8.54 -1.83
CA TYR A 178 8.88 -9.82 -2.15
C TYR A 178 8.71 -10.65 -0.87
N ALA A 179 7.49 -11.13 -0.63
CA ALA A 179 7.26 -12.21 0.31
C ALA A 179 6.44 -13.33 -0.34
N ARG A 180 6.68 -14.54 0.17
CA ARG A 180 6.21 -15.81 -0.38
C ARG A 180 4.81 -16.14 0.08
#